data_AF-A0A7V9H0X0-F1
#
_entry.id   AF-A0A7V9H0X0-F1
#
_cell.length_a   1.000
_cell.length_b   1.000
_cell.length_c   1.000
_cell.angle_alpha   90.00
_cell.angle_beta   90.00
_cell.angle_gamma   90.00
#
_symmetry.space_group_name_H-M   'P 1'
#
loop_
_entity.id
_entity.type
_entity.pdbx_description
1 polymer ?
#
loop_
_entity_poly.entity_id
_entity_poly.type
_entity_poly.pdbx_seq_one_letter_code
_entity_poly.pdbx_strand_id
1 'polypeptide(L)'
;MRGMLWALIQEETTSDLADAAGDVAEDATRDSRSVFNGIGEFLGNSYAYIVGPNFIGDIIASALVVFLGLLAYRVLTRGVPRVLRWRRRRQEFLDAEAVARIKRQDTAITLTRNALRYVIFTIVLLVVISIFIKNPLPGVAGATILAAVIGFGAQSFLRDVIAGFSIVFEGQYSVGDFVEISPPQGVAGIVEELGLRMTKIRSLSGEVSYIPNGAIQGVTNYISGRQRFNVEVQVSNAEAAENVLTSLGEAADLYLNPPRLAERSETEDGRVRLRIVAGVLPSMAWLVEDHLVERIKAAAGEEALAAEPLVYKVDQANLRRVKDLLPQEAERNLPHEAGKKLK
;
A
#
# COMPACT_ATOMS: atom_id res chain seq x y z
N MET A 1 -44.76 -68.23 33.76
CA MET A 1 -44.23 -66.97 34.34
C MET A 1 -43.66 -65.96 33.33
N ARG A 2 -43.68 -66.22 32.01
CA ARG A 2 -43.15 -65.27 31.00
C ARG A 2 -44.18 -64.31 30.38
N GLY A 3 -45.47 -64.68 30.34
CA GLY A 3 -46.53 -63.82 29.77
C GLY A 3 -46.96 -62.66 30.67
N MET A 4 -46.98 -62.86 31.99
CA MET A 4 -47.41 -61.83 32.96
C MET A 4 -46.38 -60.70 33.11
N LEU A 5 -45.09 -61.00 32.94
CA LEU A 5 -44.02 -60.01 32.95
C LEU A 5 -44.04 -59.13 31.69
N TRP A 6 -44.45 -59.69 30.54
CA TRP A 6 -44.53 -58.95 29.28
C TRP A 6 -45.76 -58.03 29.23
N ALA A 7 -46.88 -58.42 29.86
CA ALA A 7 -48.06 -57.57 30.00
C ALA A 7 -47.83 -56.38 30.95
N LEU A 8 -47.17 -56.59 32.10
CA LEU A 8 -46.82 -55.51 33.03
C LEU A 8 -45.84 -54.49 32.44
N ILE A 9 -44.85 -54.94 31.66
CA ILE A 9 -43.92 -54.04 30.98
C ILE A 9 -44.62 -53.22 29.88
N GLN A 10 -45.61 -53.78 29.18
CA GLN A 10 -46.39 -53.02 28.20
C GLN A 10 -47.30 -51.98 28.86
N GLU A 11 -47.93 -52.29 29.99
CA GLU A 11 -48.87 -51.40 30.67
C GLU A 11 -48.15 -50.19 31.32
N GLU A 12 -46.99 -50.40 31.95
CA GLU A 12 -46.14 -49.31 32.48
C GLU A 12 -45.58 -48.42 31.36
N THR A 13 -45.07 -49.01 30.28
CA THR A 13 -44.50 -48.24 29.17
C THR A 13 -45.57 -47.50 28.36
N THR A 14 -46.79 -48.01 28.25
CA THR A 14 -47.88 -47.32 27.55
C THR A 14 -48.50 -46.20 28.38
N SER A 15 -48.59 -46.35 29.70
CA SER A 15 -49.01 -45.26 30.60
C SER A 15 -48.00 -44.11 30.58
N ASP A 16 -46.70 -44.40 30.74
CA ASP A 16 -45.65 -43.39 30.70
C ASP A 16 -45.59 -42.66 29.34
N LEU A 17 -45.83 -43.37 28.24
CA LEU A 17 -45.91 -42.76 26.91
C LEU A 17 -47.17 -41.91 26.71
N ALA A 18 -48.30 -42.31 27.29
CA ALA A 18 -49.54 -41.55 27.23
C ALA A 18 -49.45 -40.25 28.06
N ASP A 19 -48.85 -40.32 29.25
CA ASP A 19 -48.62 -39.17 30.11
C ASP A 19 -47.59 -38.21 29.49
N ALA A 20 -46.48 -38.73 28.94
CA ALA A 20 -45.51 -37.91 28.21
C ALA A 20 -46.11 -37.26 26.96
N ALA A 21 -47.02 -37.94 26.25
CA ALA A 21 -47.74 -37.34 25.12
C ALA A 21 -48.75 -36.27 25.57
N GLY A 22 -49.39 -36.46 26.74
CA GLY A 22 -50.25 -35.48 27.37
C GLY A 22 -49.52 -34.21 27.76
N ASP A 23 -48.36 -34.34 28.43
CA ASP A 23 -47.51 -33.22 28.82
C ASP A 23 -46.99 -32.44 27.60
N VAL A 24 -46.58 -33.12 26.53
CA VAL A 24 -46.12 -32.45 25.29
C VAL A 24 -47.28 -31.75 24.57
N ALA A 25 -48.49 -32.32 24.59
CA ALA A 25 -49.67 -31.67 24.00
C ALA A 25 -50.13 -30.46 24.81
N GLU A 26 -50.05 -30.53 26.15
CA GLU A 26 -50.37 -29.44 27.05
C GLU A 26 -49.33 -28.30 26.95
N ASP A 27 -48.04 -28.63 26.85
CA ASP A 27 -46.96 -27.65 26.66
C ASP A 27 -47.06 -26.95 25.30
N ALA A 28 -47.32 -27.70 24.22
CA ALA A 28 -47.53 -27.13 22.89
C ALA A 28 -48.76 -26.20 22.82
N THR A 29 -49.84 -26.52 23.55
CA THR A 29 -51.03 -25.65 23.61
C THR A 29 -50.84 -24.45 24.53
N ARG A 30 -50.06 -24.59 25.62
CA ARG A 30 -49.69 -23.49 26.52
C ARG A 30 -48.76 -22.50 25.82
N ASP A 31 -47.79 -22.99 25.05
CA ASP A 31 -46.85 -22.16 24.30
C ASP A 31 -47.54 -21.45 23.13
N SER A 32 -48.48 -22.11 22.44
CA SER A 32 -49.30 -21.46 21.42
C SER A 32 -50.16 -20.32 22.01
N ARG A 33 -50.81 -20.53 23.16
CA ARG A 33 -51.56 -19.46 23.86
C ARG A 33 -50.64 -18.34 24.36
N SER A 34 -49.40 -18.64 24.76
CA SER A 34 -48.40 -17.64 25.16
C SER A 34 -48.02 -16.73 23.98
N VAL A 35 -47.85 -17.30 22.78
CA VAL A 35 -47.56 -16.57 21.55
C VAL A 35 -48.75 -15.70 21.14
N PHE A 36 -49.98 -16.21 21.19
CA PHE A 36 -51.17 -15.41 20.87
C PHE A 36 -51.40 -14.26 21.87
N ASN A 37 -51.14 -14.48 23.17
CA ASN A 37 -51.20 -13.43 24.18
C ASN A 37 -50.06 -12.41 24.00
N GLY A 38 -48.86 -12.86 23.65
CA GLY A 38 -47.72 -11.98 23.33
C GLY A 38 -47.95 -11.13 22.09
N ILE A 39 -48.66 -11.66 21.08
CA ILE A 39 -49.10 -10.90 19.90
C ILE A 39 -50.15 -9.87 20.32
N GLY A 40 -51.11 -10.24 21.17
CA GLY A 40 -52.11 -9.32 21.72
C GLY A 40 -51.49 -8.17 22.51
N GLU A 41 -50.53 -8.46 23.38
CA GLU A 41 -49.76 -7.45 24.13
C GLU A 41 -48.85 -6.61 23.23
N PHE A 42 -48.21 -7.20 22.22
CA PHE A 42 -47.43 -6.46 21.23
C PHE A 42 -48.30 -5.48 20.44
N LEU A 43 -49.45 -5.93 19.95
CA LEU A 43 -50.41 -5.10 19.21
C LEU A 43 -51.02 -4.02 20.11
N GLY A 44 -51.35 -4.35 21.36
CA GLY A 44 -51.84 -3.40 22.36
C GLY A 44 -50.80 -2.33 22.74
N ASN A 45 -49.56 -2.74 23.00
CA ASN A 45 -48.45 -1.83 23.28
C ASN A 45 -48.06 -0.98 22.06
N SER A 46 -48.19 -1.53 20.86
CA SER A 46 -48.00 -0.80 19.60
C SER A 46 -49.09 0.23 19.39
N TYR A 47 -50.36 -0.13 19.62
CA TYR A 47 -51.49 0.78 19.51
C TYR A 47 -51.42 1.92 20.54
N ALA A 48 -51.14 1.58 21.81
CA ALA A 48 -50.98 2.57 22.88
C ALA A 48 -49.78 3.50 22.62
N TYR A 49 -48.72 3.01 21.97
CA TYR A 49 -47.58 3.82 21.57
C TYR A 49 -47.93 4.76 20.41
N ILE A 50 -48.60 4.28 19.35
CA ILE A 50 -49.01 5.08 18.18
C ILE A 50 -49.97 6.21 18.57
N VAL A 51 -50.83 6.00 19.57
CA VAL A 51 -51.79 6.99 20.06
C VAL A 51 -51.17 7.92 21.13
N GLY A 52 -49.99 7.59 21.66
CA GLY A 52 -49.31 8.33 22.72
C GLY A 52 -48.52 9.56 22.22
N PRO A 53 -48.25 10.55 23.09
CA PRO A 53 -47.51 11.77 22.73
C PRO A 53 -46.05 11.51 22.31
N ASN A 54 -45.48 10.37 22.71
CA ASN A 54 -44.13 9.95 22.31
C ASN A 54 -44.02 9.66 20.80
N PHE A 55 -45.09 9.18 20.17
CA PHE A 55 -45.12 8.89 18.73
C PHE A 55 -44.92 10.14 17.87
N ILE A 56 -45.45 11.29 18.32
CA ILE A 56 -45.26 12.57 17.64
C ILE A 56 -43.78 12.98 17.71
N GLY A 57 -43.13 12.80 18.86
CA GLY A 57 -41.70 13.04 19.04
C GLY A 57 -40.85 12.18 18.10
N ASP A 58 -41.21 10.89 17.98
CA ASP A 58 -40.51 9.91 17.15
C ASP A 58 -40.72 10.15 15.65
N ILE A 59 -41.88 10.66 15.23
CA ILE A 59 -42.12 11.15 13.87
C ILE A 59 -41.26 12.37 13.57
N ILE A 60 -41.20 13.35 14.49
CA ILE A 60 -40.38 14.56 14.31
C ILE A 60 -38.89 14.20 14.24
N ALA A 61 -38.42 13.32 15.11
CA ALA A 61 -37.05 12.80 15.10
C ALA A 61 -36.74 12.07 13.78
N SER A 62 -37.66 11.22 13.30
CA SER A 62 -37.51 10.51 12.03
C SER A 62 -37.47 11.47 10.84
N ALA A 63 -38.35 12.49 10.82
CA ALA A 63 -38.35 13.53 9.80
C ALA A 63 -37.04 14.33 9.78
N LEU A 64 -36.49 14.65 10.96
CA LEU A 64 -35.20 15.30 11.10
C LEU A 64 -34.06 14.43 10.57
N VAL A 65 -34.04 13.14 10.89
CA VAL A 65 -33.04 12.18 10.39
C VAL A 65 -33.10 12.06 8.87
N VAL A 66 -34.29 11.93 8.29
CA VAL A 66 -34.47 11.90 6.83
C VAL A 66 -34.02 13.22 6.19
N PHE A 67 -34.36 14.35 6.80
CA PHE A 67 -33.90 15.67 6.34
C PHE A 67 -32.38 15.79 6.35
N LEU A 68 -31.71 15.38 7.44
CA LEU A 68 -30.25 15.37 7.56
C LEU A 68 -29.61 14.42 6.55
N GLY A 69 -30.18 13.24 6.33
CA GLY A 69 -29.73 12.28 5.33
C GLY A 69 -29.82 12.82 3.90
N LEU A 70 -30.94 13.47 3.55
CA LEU A 70 -31.12 14.14 2.27
C LEU A 70 -30.17 15.33 2.09
N LEU A 71 -29.94 16.10 3.16
CA LEU A 71 -28.97 17.19 3.18
C LEU A 71 -27.55 16.67 2.94
N ALA A 72 -27.14 15.62 3.66
CA ALA A 72 -25.85 14.97 3.48
C ALA A 72 -25.69 14.42 2.05
N TYR A 73 -26.67 13.70 1.52
CA TYR A 73 -26.67 13.23 0.13
C TYR A 73 -26.53 14.41 -0.85
N ARG A 74 -27.26 15.51 -0.62
CA ARG A 74 -27.22 16.70 -1.46
C ARG A 74 -25.86 17.41 -1.41
N VAL A 75 -25.23 17.50 -0.24
CA VAL A 75 -23.90 18.07 -0.04
C VAL A 75 -22.84 17.20 -0.72
N LEU A 76 -22.83 15.88 -0.48
CA LEU A 76 -21.85 14.99 -1.10
C LEU A 76 -22.00 14.95 -2.63
N THR A 77 -23.23 14.84 -3.16
CA THR A 77 -23.44 14.74 -4.61
C THR A 77 -23.32 16.06 -5.37
N ARG A 78 -23.59 17.21 -4.75
CA ARG A 78 -23.43 18.53 -5.40
C ARG A 78 -22.09 19.22 -5.08
N GLY A 79 -21.45 18.91 -3.96
CA GLY A 79 -20.18 19.48 -3.52
C GLY A 79 -18.98 18.88 -4.25
N VAL A 80 -18.93 17.56 -4.37
CA VAL A 80 -17.85 16.81 -5.05
C VAL A 80 -17.59 17.30 -6.49
N PRO A 81 -18.60 17.45 -7.37
CA PRO A 81 -18.37 17.96 -8.73
C PRO A 81 -18.05 19.46 -8.81
N ARG A 82 -18.27 20.26 -7.75
CA ARG A 82 -17.83 21.68 -7.73
C ARG A 82 -16.35 21.82 -7.41
N VAL A 83 -15.84 21.02 -6.46
CA VAL A 83 -14.42 21.00 -6.09
C VAL A 83 -13.55 20.37 -7.18
N LEU A 84 -13.99 19.26 -7.78
CA LEU A 84 -13.24 18.58 -8.84
C LEU A 84 -13.13 19.42 -10.13
N ARG A 85 -14.15 20.23 -10.45
CA ARG A 85 -14.11 21.16 -11.60
C ARG A 85 -13.16 22.34 -11.38
N TRP A 86 -12.88 22.74 -10.14
CA TRP A 86 -11.95 23.83 -9.86
C TRP A 86 -10.49 23.45 -10.19
N ARG A 87 -10.11 22.17 -10.04
CA ARG A 87 -8.76 21.66 -10.36
C ARG A 87 -8.55 21.32 -11.84
N ARG A 88 -9.62 21.30 -12.66
CA ARG A 88 -9.58 20.85 -14.06
C ARG A 88 -9.47 21.97 -15.10
N ARG A 89 -8.91 23.12 -14.70
CA ARG A 89 -8.71 24.28 -15.59
C ARG A 89 -7.34 24.29 -16.29
N ARG A 90 -6.67 23.14 -16.40
CA ARG A 90 -5.32 23.04 -16.99
C ARG A 90 -5.10 21.69 -17.71
N GLN A 91 -5.89 21.42 -18.75
CA GLN A 91 -5.55 20.53 -19.87
C GLN A 91 -6.70 20.54 -20.88
N GLU A 92 -6.66 21.50 -21.80
CA GLU A 92 -7.30 21.36 -23.11
C GLU A 92 -6.30 20.65 -24.02
N PHE A 93 -6.67 19.50 -24.57
CA PHE A 93 -6.44 19.11 -25.97
C PHE A 93 -7.49 18.05 -26.33
N LEU A 94 -8.16 18.25 -27.47
CA LEU A 94 -9.26 17.45 -27.97
C LEU A 94 -8.71 16.29 -28.80
N ASP A 95 -8.95 15.05 -28.38
CA ASP A 95 -8.74 13.84 -29.17
C ASP A 95 -9.86 12.82 -28.92
N ALA A 96 -10.07 11.88 -29.84
CA ALA A 96 -11.09 10.83 -29.75
C ALA A 96 -11.00 9.98 -28.45
N GLU A 97 -9.84 9.95 -27.79
CA GLU A 97 -9.65 9.39 -26.45
C GLU A 97 -10.41 10.16 -25.35
N ALA A 98 -10.65 11.46 -25.51
CA ALA A 98 -11.43 12.26 -24.58
C ALA A 98 -12.88 11.78 -24.50
N VAL A 99 -13.48 11.32 -25.61
CA VAL A 99 -14.85 10.79 -25.64
C VAL A 99 -14.95 9.46 -24.87
N ALA A 100 -13.96 8.57 -25.03
CA ALA A 100 -13.88 7.33 -24.25
C ALA A 100 -13.60 7.60 -22.75
N ARG A 101 -12.78 8.62 -22.45
CA ARG A 101 -12.46 9.09 -21.09
C ARG A 101 -13.67 9.76 -20.42
N ILE A 102 -14.50 10.48 -21.17
CA ILE A 102 -15.78 11.06 -20.73
C ILE A 102 -16.78 9.95 -20.42
N LYS A 103 -16.96 8.96 -21.31
CA LYS A 103 -17.83 7.80 -21.03
C LYS A 103 -17.40 7.01 -19.79
N ARG A 104 -16.09 6.75 -19.59
CA ARG A 104 -15.59 6.07 -18.38
C ARG A 104 -15.77 6.90 -17.11
N GLN A 105 -15.62 8.22 -17.21
CA GLN A 105 -15.88 9.14 -16.09
C GLN A 105 -17.36 9.19 -15.74
N ASP A 106 -18.25 9.18 -16.73
CA ASP A 106 -19.69 9.16 -16.50
C ASP A 106 -20.14 7.85 -15.84
N THR A 107 -19.60 6.70 -16.26
CA THR A 107 -19.87 5.42 -15.60
C THR A 107 -19.34 5.40 -14.17
N ALA A 108 -18.10 5.83 -13.93
CA ALA A 108 -17.53 5.86 -12.58
C ALA A 108 -18.30 6.84 -11.66
N ILE A 109 -18.63 8.03 -12.13
CA ILE A 109 -19.42 9.02 -11.39
C ILE A 109 -20.83 8.48 -11.10
N THR A 110 -21.44 7.80 -12.06
CA THR A 110 -22.77 7.20 -11.89
C THR A 110 -22.73 6.05 -10.88
N LEU A 111 -21.73 5.17 -10.95
CA LEU A 111 -21.53 4.08 -10.01
C LEU A 111 -21.27 4.60 -8.59
N THR A 112 -20.38 5.58 -8.42
CA THR A 112 -20.11 6.19 -7.11
C THR A 112 -21.34 6.89 -6.56
N ARG A 113 -22.09 7.62 -7.39
CA ARG A 113 -23.32 8.32 -6.96
C ARG A 113 -24.42 7.34 -6.56
N ASN A 114 -24.55 6.23 -7.29
CA ASN A 114 -25.52 5.18 -6.98
C ASN A 114 -25.12 4.44 -5.70
N ALA A 115 -23.85 4.05 -5.57
CA ALA A 115 -23.33 3.44 -4.34
C ALA A 115 -23.57 4.33 -3.12
N LEU A 116 -23.24 5.62 -3.22
CA LEU A 116 -23.45 6.58 -2.15
C LEU A 116 -24.94 6.77 -1.82
N ARG A 117 -25.82 6.78 -2.84
CA ARG A 117 -27.27 6.82 -2.65
C ARG A 117 -27.75 5.62 -1.82
N TYR A 118 -27.33 4.42 -2.18
CA TYR A 118 -27.73 3.20 -1.47
C TYR A 118 -27.19 3.18 -0.04
N VAL A 119 -25.92 3.54 0.18
CA VAL A 119 -25.33 3.61 1.53
C VAL A 119 -26.08 4.60 2.43
N ILE A 120 -26.30 5.83 1.96
CA ILE A 120 -27.02 6.85 2.75
C ILE A 120 -28.47 6.42 3.00
N PHE A 121 -29.15 5.86 1.99
CA PHE A 121 -30.51 5.35 2.15
C PHE A 121 -30.58 4.26 3.22
N THR A 122 -29.67 3.27 3.18
CA THR A 122 -29.62 2.19 4.18
C THR A 122 -29.37 2.73 5.58
N ILE A 123 -28.44 3.69 5.76
CA ILE A 123 -28.17 4.30 7.07
C ILE A 123 -29.41 5.04 7.59
N VAL A 124 -30.03 5.89 6.77
CA VAL A 124 -31.23 6.64 7.15
C VAL A 124 -32.36 5.69 7.51
N LEU A 125 -32.58 4.64 6.72
CA LEU A 125 -33.60 3.62 6.97
C LEU A 125 -33.36 2.92 8.32
N LEU A 126 -32.13 2.48 8.60
CA LEU A 126 -31.79 1.82 9.87
C LEU A 126 -32.00 2.74 11.07
N VAL A 127 -31.60 4.02 10.98
CA VAL A 127 -31.79 4.99 12.06
C VAL A 127 -33.27 5.27 12.28
N VAL A 128 -34.06 5.45 11.22
CA VAL A 128 -35.52 5.64 11.34
C VAL A 128 -36.18 4.43 11.99
N ILE A 129 -35.83 3.21 11.57
CA ILE A 129 -36.33 1.97 12.19
C ILE A 129 -35.96 1.91 13.69
N SER A 130 -34.75 2.34 14.06
CA SER A 130 -34.31 2.33 15.47
C SER A 130 -35.10 3.25 16.40
N ILE A 131 -35.69 4.33 15.86
CA ILE A 131 -36.49 5.29 16.65
C ILE A 131 -37.81 4.64 17.11
N PHE A 132 -38.41 3.77 16.29
CA PHE A 132 -39.70 3.14 16.58
C PHE A 132 -39.59 1.82 17.37
N ILE A 133 -38.39 1.28 17.56
CA ILE A 133 -38.17 0.00 18.27
C ILE A 133 -37.70 0.27 19.70
N LYS A 134 -38.55 -0.03 20.70
CA LYS A 134 -38.26 0.14 22.14
C LYS A 134 -37.14 -0.76 22.69
N ASN A 135 -36.73 -1.79 21.96
CA ASN A 135 -35.56 -2.63 22.24
C ASN A 135 -34.65 -2.69 21.00
N PRO A 136 -33.80 -1.68 20.78
CA PRO A 136 -32.99 -1.59 19.55
C PRO A 136 -31.87 -2.66 19.50
N LEU A 137 -31.64 -3.41 20.58
CA LEU A 137 -30.57 -4.39 20.73
C LEU A 137 -30.43 -5.36 19.54
N PRO A 138 -31.48 -6.06 19.05
CA PRO A 138 -31.34 -6.96 17.90
C PRO A 138 -31.04 -6.23 16.58
N GLY A 139 -31.63 -5.05 16.37
CA GLY A 139 -31.41 -4.24 15.17
C GLY A 139 -30.03 -3.60 15.12
N VAL A 140 -29.55 -3.11 16.26
CA VAL A 140 -28.21 -2.56 16.45
C VAL A 140 -27.15 -3.66 16.33
N ALA A 141 -27.40 -4.84 16.89
CA ALA A 141 -26.50 -5.99 16.73
C ALA A 141 -26.37 -6.40 15.25
N GLY A 142 -27.48 -6.51 14.51
CA GLY A 142 -27.47 -6.79 13.07
C GLY A 142 -26.77 -5.70 12.24
N ALA A 143 -27.02 -4.43 12.54
CA ALA A 143 -26.36 -3.30 11.89
C ALA A 143 -24.85 -3.27 12.16
N THR A 144 -24.42 -3.64 13.38
CA THR A 144 -22.99 -3.71 13.75
C THR A 144 -22.28 -4.80 12.96
N ILE A 145 -22.88 -5.98 12.82
CA ILE A 145 -22.32 -7.07 12.01
C ILE A 145 -22.22 -6.63 10.54
N LEU A 146 -23.28 -6.02 9.99
CA LEU A 146 -23.28 -5.53 8.61
C LEU A 146 -22.20 -4.45 8.39
N ALA A 147 -22.06 -3.53 9.33
CA ALA A 147 -21.04 -2.49 9.30
C ALA A 147 -19.63 -3.08 9.37
N ALA A 148 -19.42 -4.10 10.21
CA ALA A 148 -18.14 -4.81 10.30
C ALA A 148 -17.80 -5.49 8.97
N VAL A 149 -18.74 -6.20 8.34
CA VAL A 149 -18.55 -6.85 7.03
C VAL A 149 -18.18 -5.83 5.94
N ILE A 150 -18.88 -4.69 5.88
CA ILE A 150 -18.56 -3.62 4.93
C ILE A 150 -17.18 -3.01 5.24
N GLY A 151 -16.87 -2.80 6.52
CA GLY A 151 -15.58 -2.30 6.97
C GLY A 151 -14.41 -3.22 6.55
N PHE A 152 -14.57 -4.53 6.74
CA PHE A 152 -13.59 -5.52 6.27
C PHE A 152 -13.44 -5.51 4.75
N GLY A 153 -14.54 -5.35 4.00
CA GLY A 153 -14.50 -5.23 2.54
C GLY A 153 -13.78 -3.97 2.04
N ALA A 154 -13.86 -2.86 2.79
CA ALA A 154 -13.23 -1.59 2.45
C ALA A 154 -11.84 -1.38 3.07
N GLN A 155 -11.39 -2.28 3.95
CA GLN A 155 -10.17 -2.13 4.73
C GLN A 155 -8.92 -1.91 3.85
N SER A 156 -8.80 -2.68 2.77
CA SER A 156 -7.68 -2.56 1.83
C SER A 156 -7.64 -1.18 1.16
N PHE A 157 -8.82 -0.65 0.80
CA PHE A 157 -8.92 0.67 0.19
C PHE A 157 -8.48 1.78 1.14
N LEU A 158 -8.93 1.74 2.39
CA LEU A 158 -8.54 2.72 3.38
C LEU A 158 -7.03 2.68 3.64
N ARG A 159 -6.45 1.48 3.78
CA ARG A 159 -5.00 1.29 3.92
C ARG A 159 -4.24 1.90 2.75
N ASP A 160 -4.69 1.67 1.52
CA ASP A 160 -4.04 2.22 0.32
C ASP A 160 -4.07 3.76 0.31
N VAL A 161 -5.20 4.37 0.69
CA VAL A 161 -5.32 5.84 0.72
C VAL A 161 -4.45 6.47 1.80
N ILE A 162 -4.43 5.87 3.00
CA ILE A 162 -3.59 6.37 4.11
C ILE A 162 -2.11 6.25 3.73
N ALA A 163 -1.69 5.10 3.20
CA ALA A 163 -0.31 4.91 2.75
C ALA A 163 0.09 5.90 1.65
N GLY A 164 -0.77 6.11 0.64
CA GLY A 164 -0.51 7.09 -0.41
C GLY A 164 -0.43 8.52 0.11
N PHE A 165 -1.27 8.89 1.08
CA PHE A 165 -1.16 10.18 1.75
C PHE A 165 0.20 10.31 2.46
N SER A 166 0.63 9.31 3.23
CA SER A 166 1.93 9.33 3.92
C SER A 166 3.10 9.46 2.94
N ILE A 167 3.09 8.72 1.83
CA ILE A 167 4.15 8.82 0.79
C ILE A 167 4.29 10.26 0.28
N VAL A 168 3.16 10.91 -0.02
CA VAL A 168 3.14 12.30 -0.51
C VAL A 168 3.52 13.29 0.60
N PHE A 169 3.00 13.09 1.82
CA PHE A 169 3.21 14.00 2.94
C PHE A 169 4.65 13.99 3.45
N GLU A 170 5.26 12.81 3.52
CA GLU A 170 6.65 12.63 3.95
C GLU A 170 7.64 12.83 2.80
N GLY A 171 7.17 12.89 1.55
CA GLY A 171 8.03 13.06 0.38
C GLY A 171 8.99 11.90 0.16
N GLN A 172 8.54 10.66 0.41
CA GLN A 172 9.40 9.46 0.32
C GLN A 172 9.96 9.29 -1.11
N TYR A 173 9.14 9.56 -2.13
CA TYR A 173 9.53 9.64 -3.53
C TYR A 173 8.51 10.46 -4.32
N SER A 174 8.94 10.95 -5.48
CA SER A 174 8.15 11.82 -6.36
C SER A 174 8.02 11.25 -7.76
N VAL A 175 7.10 11.82 -8.55
CA VAL A 175 6.99 11.51 -9.98
C VAL A 175 8.31 11.88 -10.67
N GLY A 176 8.87 10.93 -11.43
CA GLY A 176 10.17 11.05 -12.09
C GLY A 176 11.32 10.38 -11.34
N ASP A 177 11.15 10.00 -10.08
CA ASP A 177 12.18 9.28 -9.33
C ASP A 177 12.30 7.82 -9.83
N PHE A 178 13.52 7.29 -9.84
CA PHE A 178 13.75 5.87 -10.02
C PHE A 178 13.66 5.20 -8.65
N VAL A 179 12.69 4.31 -8.48
CA VAL A 179 12.41 3.63 -7.21
C VAL A 179 12.43 2.13 -7.38
N GLU A 180 12.76 1.44 -6.31
CA GLU A 180 12.67 0.00 -6.20
C GLU A 180 11.79 -0.36 -5.01
N ILE A 181 10.71 -1.08 -5.28
CA ILE A 181 9.76 -1.57 -4.29
C ILE A 181 10.28 -2.88 -3.74
N SER A 182 10.40 -2.96 -2.41
CA SER A 182 10.88 -4.17 -1.73
C SER A 182 10.00 -5.39 -2.03
N PRO A 183 10.51 -6.62 -1.85
CA PRO A 183 9.70 -7.83 -1.92
C PRO A 183 8.47 -7.73 -0.98
N PRO A 184 7.30 -8.28 -1.38
CA PRO A 184 7.12 -9.29 -2.43
C PRO A 184 6.88 -8.75 -3.86
N GLN A 185 6.72 -7.44 -4.07
CA GLN A 185 6.46 -6.95 -5.44
C GLN A 185 7.73 -6.92 -6.30
N GLY A 186 8.87 -6.51 -5.73
CA GLY A 186 10.18 -6.55 -6.42
C GLY A 186 10.23 -5.73 -7.71
N VAL A 187 9.48 -4.62 -7.79
CA VAL A 187 9.38 -3.80 -9.00
C VAL A 187 10.37 -2.64 -8.92
N ALA A 188 11.21 -2.47 -9.94
CA ALA A 188 12.13 -1.35 -10.08
C ALA A 188 11.87 -0.56 -11.36
N GLY A 189 11.80 0.77 -11.26
CA GLY A 189 11.54 1.63 -12.41
C GLY A 189 11.30 3.08 -12.05
N ILE A 190 10.90 3.87 -13.05
CA ILE A 190 10.60 5.29 -12.90
C ILE A 190 9.13 5.47 -12.51
N VAL A 191 8.86 6.31 -11.51
CA VAL A 191 7.50 6.66 -11.11
C VAL A 191 6.89 7.58 -12.16
N GLU A 192 5.87 7.10 -12.89
CA GLU A 192 5.14 7.91 -13.87
C GLU A 192 3.99 8.69 -13.25
N GLU A 193 3.30 8.09 -12.28
CA GLU A 193 2.13 8.68 -11.64
C GLU A 193 2.06 8.27 -10.18
N LEU A 194 1.85 9.25 -9.30
CA LEU A 194 1.65 9.06 -7.87
C LEU A 194 0.22 9.48 -7.51
N GLY A 195 -0.67 8.49 -7.41
CA GLY A 195 -2.05 8.69 -6.95
C GLY A 195 -2.20 8.42 -5.45
N LEU A 196 -3.33 8.83 -4.88
CA LEU A 196 -3.62 8.57 -3.46
C LEU A 196 -3.78 7.07 -3.14
N ARG A 197 -4.26 6.26 -4.09
CA ARG A 197 -4.48 4.81 -3.89
C ARG A 197 -3.39 3.95 -4.54
N MET A 198 -2.87 4.38 -5.68
CA MET A 198 -1.98 3.57 -6.52
C MET A 198 -0.78 4.40 -6.96
N THR A 199 0.38 3.75 -7.04
CA THR A 199 1.58 4.27 -7.70
C THR A 199 1.76 3.52 -9.02
N LYS A 200 2.09 4.25 -10.08
CA LYS A 200 2.39 3.71 -11.40
C LYS A 200 3.89 3.80 -11.66
N ILE A 201 4.52 2.65 -11.88
CA ILE A 201 5.96 2.53 -12.08
C ILE A 201 6.20 1.94 -13.46
N ARG A 202 7.11 2.53 -14.24
CA ARG A 202 7.56 1.98 -15.52
C ARG A 202 8.96 1.41 -15.38
N SER A 203 9.11 0.12 -15.63
CA SER A 203 10.39 -0.57 -15.70
C SER A 203 11.18 -0.14 -16.94
N LEU A 204 12.51 -0.32 -16.92
CA LEU A 204 13.35 -0.03 -18.10
C LEU A 204 13.03 -0.92 -19.31
N SER A 205 12.47 -2.11 -19.07
CA SER A 205 11.93 -3.01 -20.09
C SER A 205 10.69 -2.45 -20.81
N GLY A 206 10.11 -1.34 -20.30
CA GLY A 206 8.90 -0.71 -20.83
C GLY A 206 7.61 -1.18 -20.16
N GLU A 207 7.67 -2.20 -19.32
CA GLU A 207 6.52 -2.70 -18.54
C GLU A 207 6.02 -1.65 -17.55
N VAL A 208 4.71 -1.62 -17.34
CA VAL A 208 4.07 -0.67 -16.43
C VAL A 208 3.35 -1.42 -15.31
N SER A 209 3.80 -1.22 -14.09
CA SER A 209 3.23 -1.81 -12.88
C SER A 209 2.36 -0.80 -12.15
N TYR A 210 1.15 -1.22 -11.77
CA TYR A 210 0.24 -0.45 -10.93
C TYR A 210 0.18 -1.09 -9.54
N ILE A 211 0.75 -0.40 -8.56
CA ILE A 211 0.92 -0.95 -7.21
C ILE A 211 0.00 -0.20 -6.24
N PRO A 212 -0.87 -0.88 -5.48
CA PRO A 212 -1.60 -0.26 -4.39
C PRO A 212 -0.63 0.26 -3.34
N ASN A 213 -0.78 1.51 -2.92
CA ASN A 213 0.16 2.13 -1.99
C ASN A 213 0.21 1.39 -0.65
N GLY A 214 -0.90 0.78 -0.22
CA GLY A 214 -0.97 0.01 1.02
C GLY A 214 -0.30 -1.36 0.93
N ALA A 215 0.17 -1.77 -0.25
CA ALA A 215 0.98 -2.97 -0.45
C ALA A 215 2.49 -2.67 -0.46
N ILE A 216 2.90 -1.39 -0.50
CA ILE A 216 4.29 -0.98 -0.47
C ILE A 216 4.78 -1.01 0.98
N GLN A 217 5.56 -2.03 1.31
CA GLN A 217 6.14 -2.18 2.66
C GLN A 217 7.45 -1.41 2.82
N GLY A 218 8.20 -1.28 1.72
CA GLY A 218 9.48 -0.59 1.68
C GLY A 218 9.77 -0.10 0.26
N VAL A 219 10.48 1.03 0.18
CA VAL A 219 10.89 1.65 -1.06
C VAL A 219 12.32 2.16 -0.94
N THR A 220 13.14 1.83 -1.93
CA THR A 220 14.46 2.44 -2.11
C THR A 220 14.33 3.49 -3.20
N ASN A 221 14.47 4.76 -2.84
CA ASN A 221 14.50 5.86 -3.79
C ASN A 221 15.94 6.17 -4.20
N TYR A 222 16.21 6.12 -5.49
CA TYR A 222 17.48 6.51 -6.07
C TYR A 222 17.41 7.98 -6.51
N ILE A 223 17.59 8.90 -5.55
CA ILE A 223 17.39 10.37 -5.64
C ILE A 223 18.03 11.05 -6.88
N SER A 224 19.11 10.49 -7.45
CA SER A 224 19.79 11.04 -8.64
C SER A 224 19.47 10.30 -9.95
N GLY A 225 18.55 9.34 -9.91
CA GLY A 225 18.23 8.43 -11.01
C GLY A 225 19.40 7.54 -11.45
N ARG A 226 20.48 7.49 -10.66
CA ARG A 226 21.73 6.81 -11.02
C ARG A 226 22.45 6.30 -9.78
N GLN A 227 23.13 5.17 -9.92
CA GLN A 227 24.13 4.69 -8.98
C GLN A 227 25.51 5.05 -9.49
N ARG A 228 26.39 5.47 -8.57
CA ARG A 228 27.80 5.76 -8.87
C ARG A 228 28.68 4.69 -8.23
N PHE A 229 29.59 4.18 -9.05
CA PHE A 229 30.54 3.15 -8.69
C PHE A 229 31.95 3.70 -8.78
N ASN A 230 32.79 3.31 -7.82
CA ASN A 230 34.22 3.42 -7.91
C ASN A 230 34.79 2.02 -8.18
N VAL A 231 35.72 1.95 -9.13
CA VAL A 231 36.50 0.75 -9.42
C VAL A 231 37.96 1.10 -9.17
N GLU A 232 38.56 0.46 -8.18
CA GLU A 232 39.98 0.60 -7.89
C GLU A 232 40.77 -0.56 -8.48
N VAL A 233 41.79 -0.22 -9.26
CA VAL A 233 42.63 -1.16 -9.99
C VAL A 233 44.08 -0.85 -9.66
N GLN A 234 44.85 -1.88 -9.34
CA GLN A 234 46.30 -1.75 -9.15
C GLN A 234 47.02 -2.63 -10.16
N VAL A 235 47.84 -1.99 -11.00
CA VAL A 235 48.62 -2.64 -12.05
C VAL A 235 50.11 -2.52 -11.77
N SER A 236 50.89 -3.45 -12.33
CA SER A 236 52.32 -3.60 -12.09
C SER A 236 53.18 -2.53 -12.77
N ASN A 237 52.73 -1.96 -13.89
CA ASN A 237 53.49 -0.99 -14.67
C ASN A 237 52.62 0.11 -15.29
N ALA A 238 53.25 1.17 -15.77
CA ALA A 238 52.57 2.30 -16.42
C ALA A 238 51.94 1.94 -17.77
N GLU A 239 52.48 0.96 -18.49
CA GLU A 239 51.98 0.51 -19.79
C GLU A 239 50.60 -0.16 -19.66
N ALA A 240 50.45 -1.10 -18.72
CA ALA A 240 49.17 -1.72 -18.40
C ALA A 240 48.14 -0.68 -17.94
N ALA A 241 48.57 0.37 -17.23
CA ALA A 241 47.70 1.46 -16.83
C ALA A 241 47.14 2.22 -18.04
N GLU A 242 47.98 2.54 -19.04
CA GLU A 242 47.54 3.20 -20.28
C GLU A 242 46.60 2.30 -21.10
N ASN A 243 46.86 1.00 -21.16
CA ASN A 243 45.97 0.04 -21.83
C ASN A 243 44.57 0.03 -21.19
N VAL A 244 44.51 -0.01 -19.85
CA VAL A 244 43.24 0.10 -19.12
C VAL A 244 42.52 1.40 -19.47
N LEU A 245 43.20 2.55 -19.41
CA LEU A 245 42.61 3.86 -19.70
C LEU A 245 42.08 3.96 -21.14
N THR A 246 42.80 3.41 -22.10
CA THR A 246 42.38 3.36 -23.50
C THR A 246 41.11 2.53 -23.67
N SER A 247 40.99 1.40 -22.97
CA SER A 247 39.81 0.53 -23.06
C SER A 247 38.52 1.13 -22.48
N LEU A 248 38.63 2.14 -21.59
CA LEU A 248 37.47 2.83 -21.02
C LEU A 248 36.72 3.69 -22.06
N GLY A 249 37.45 4.28 -23.00
CA GLY A 249 36.88 5.21 -23.99
C GLY A 249 35.89 4.55 -24.95
N GLU A 250 36.08 3.27 -25.24
CA GLU A 250 35.25 2.49 -26.15
C GLU A 250 33.92 2.03 -25.54
N ALA A 251 33.75 2.16 -24.22
CA ALA A 251 32.60 1.64 -23.49
C ALA A 251 31.53 2.70 -23.18
N ALA A 252 31.64 3.92 -23.70
CA ALA A 252 30.88 5.08 -23.24
C ALA A 252 29.34 4.97 -23.37
N ASP A 253 28.84 4.27 -24.39
CA ASP A 253 27.43 4.34 -24.79
C ASP A 253 26.46 3.59 -23.85
N LEU A 254 26.96 2.62 -23.07
CA LEU A 254 26.13 1.79 -22.18
C LEU A 254 25.94 2.40 -20.79
N TYR A 255 26.69 3.44 -20.44
CA TYR A 255 26.70 4.04 -19.11
C TYR A 255 26.01 5.40 -19.12
N LEU A 256 25.25 5.72 -18.07
CA LEU A 256 24.73 7.07 -17.87
C LEU A 256 25.86 8.09 -17.67
N ASN A 257 26.90 7.67 -16.97
CA ASN A 257 28.13 8.41 -16.78
C ASN A 257 29.28 7.49 -17.22
N PRO A 258 29.89 7.75 -18.39
CA PRO A 258 30.96 6.93 -18.93
C PRO A 258 32.08 6.69 -17.92
N PRO A 259 32.68 5.49 -17.94
CA PRO A 259 33.80 5.18 -17.07
C PRO A 259 34.96 6.13 -17.39
N ARG A 260 35.46 6.82 -16.36
CA ARG A 260 36.56 7.76 -16.50
C ARG A 260 37.50 7.68 -15.30
N LEU A 261 38.77 8.02 -15.54
CA LEU A 261 39.76 8.14 -14.49
C LEU A 261 39.38 9.30 -13.55
N ALA A 262 39.25 9.01 -12.26
CA ALA A 262 39.10 10.02 -11.22
C ALA A 262 40.43 10.35 -10.55
N GLU A 263 41.31 9.36 -10.39
CA GLU A 263 42.58 9.52 -9.70
C GLU A 263 43.60 8.48 -10.16
N ARG A 264 44.86 8.90 -10.29
CA ARG A 264 46.01 8.04 -10.57
C ARG A 264 47.09 8.32 -9.56
N SER A 265 47.63 7.27 -8.96
CA SER A 265 48.76 7.35 -8.04
C SER A 265 49.77 6.28 -8.40
N GLU A 266 51.05 6.65 -8.43
CA GLU A 266 52.14 5.71 -8.62
C GLU A 266 52.78 5.41 -7.26
N THR A 267 53.13 4.15 -7.03
CA THR A 267 53.80 3.69 -5.81
C THR A 267 55.31 3.69 -6.03
N GLU A 268 56.10 3.81 -4.97
CA GLU A 268 57.57 3.74 -5.05
C GLU A 268 58.07 2.44 -5.72
N ASP A 269 57.31 1.34 -5.60
CA ASP A 269 57.58 0.06 -6.26
C ASP A 269 57.29 0.04 -7.78
N GLY A 270 56.90 1.17 -8.39
CA GLY A 270 56.54 1.28 -9.82
C GLY A 270 55.13 0.80 -10.17
N ARG A 271 54.35 0.34 -9.17
CA ARG A 271 52.93 -0.03 -9.36
C ARG A 271 52.05 1.19 -9.50
N VAL A 272 51.06 1.13 -10.40
CA VAL A 272 50.11 2.21 -10.64
C VAL A 272 48.74 1.84 -10.08
N ARG A 273 48.17 2.72 -9.25
CA ARG A 273 46.79 2.64 -8.77
C ARG A 273 45.91 3.60 -9.57
N LEU A 274 44.84 3.06 -10.13
CA LEU A 274 43.82 3.78 -10.87
C LEU A 274 42.50 3.72 -10.09
N ARG A 275 41.86 4.87 -9.90
CA ARG A 275 40.48 4.96 -9.41
C ARG A 275 39.59 5.42 -10.54
N ILE A 276 38.74 4.53 -11.02
CA ILE A 276 37.82 4.75 -12.13
C ILE A 276 36.43 4.99 -11.55
N VAL A 277 35.70 5.95 -12.11
CA VAL A 277 34.32 6.23 -11.72
C VAL A 277 33.39 6.00 -12.90
N ALA A 278 32.29 5.31 -12.65
CA ALA A 278 31.24 5.05 -13.62
C ALA A 278 29.87 5.26 -12.98
N GLY A 279 28.87 5.63 -13.76
CA GLY A 279 27.49 5.73 -13.28
C GLY A 279 26.51 5.03 -14.20
N VAL A 280 25.62 4.25 -13.59
CA VAL A 280 24.66 3.39 -14.26
C VAL A 280 23.28 3.52 -13.61
N LEU A 281 22.25 3.03 -14.29
CA LEU A 281 20.95 2.82 -13.66
C LEU A 281 21.10 1.74 -12.57
N PRO A 282 20.35 1.81 -11.45
CA PRO A 282 20.45 0.82 -10.38
C PRO A 282 20.29 -0.64 -10.85
N SER A 283 19.38 -0.88 -11.79
CA SER A 283 19.14 -2.20 -12.39
C SER A 283 20.22 -2.65 -13.37
N MET A 284 21.19 -1.80 -13.69
CA MET A 284 22.34 -2.09 -14.56
C MET A 284 23.66 -2.10 -13.77
N ALA A 285 23.61 -2.35 -12.46
CA ALA A 285 24.79 -2.48 -11.60
C ALA A 285 25.82 -3.49 -12.15
N TRP A 286 25.34 -4.60 -12.72
CA TRP A 286 26.14 -5.65 -13.36
C TRP A 286 27.06 -5.11 -14.48
N LEU A 287 26.67 -4.01 -15.14
CA LEU A 287 27.50 -3.39 -16.17
C LEU A 287 28.83 -2.88 -15.61
N VAL A 288 28.84 -2.46 -14.34
CA VAL A 288 30.08 -2.08 -13.64
C VAL A 288 30.68 -3.26 -12.89
N GLU A 289 29.87 -4.01 -12.15
CA GLU A 289 30.34 -5.09 -11.26
C GLU A 289 31.02 -6.22 -12.05
N ASP A 290 30.50 -6.54 -13.24
CA ASP A 290 31.01 -7.63 -14.08
C ASP A 290 31.68 -7.09 -15.34
N HIS A 291 30.91 -6.46 -16.24
CA HIS A 291 31.37 -6.14 -17.59
C HIS A 291 32.53 -5.13 -17.62
N LEU A 292 32.48 -4.07 -16.81
CA LEU A 292 33.61 -3.12 -16.71
C LEU A 292 34.85 -3.77 -16.10
N VAL A 293 34.67 -4.60 -15.06
CA VAL A 293 35.76 -5.30 -14.39
C VAL A 293 36.45 -6.27 -15.34
N GLU A 294 35.70 -7.10 -16.06
CA GLU A 294 36.25 -8.02 -17.05
C GLU A 294 37.02 -7.29 -18.16
N ARG A 295 36.48 -6.18 -18.65
CA ARG A 295 37.16 -5.36 -19.67
C ARG A 295 38.47 -4.77 -19.14
N ILE A 296 38.47 -4.28 -17.90
CA ILE A 296 39.68 -3.78 -17.22
C ILE A 296 40.70 -4.91 -17.07
N LYS A 297 40.27 -6.10 -16.62
CA LYS A 297 41.16 -7.25 -16.46
C LYS A 297 41.80 -7.65 -17.79
N ALA A 298 41.01 -7.72 -18.87
CA ALA A 298 41.48 -8.03 -20.21
C ALA A 298 42.47 -6.97 -20.75
N ALA A 299 42.20 -5.68 -20.50
CA ALA A 299 43.05 -4.59 -20.96
C ALA A 299 44.38 -4.48 -20.17
N ALA A 300 44.35 -4.76 -18.86
CA ALA A 300 45.54 -4.77 -18.02
C ALA A 300 46.44 -5.97 -18.35
N GLY A 301 45.84 -7.13 -18.65
CA GLY A 301 46.51 -8.42 -18.73
C GLY A 301 46.54 -9.11 -17.35
N GLU A 302 46.24 -10.41 -17.30
CA GLU A 302 46.08 -11.15 -16.04
C GLU A 302 47.34 -11.11 -15.16
N GLU A 303 48.53 -11.16 -15.76
CA GLU A 303 49.81 -11.13 -15.04
C GLU A 303 50.19 -9.73 -14.52
N ALA A 304 49.57 -8.67 -15.06
CA ALA A 304 49.88 -7.29 -14.69
C ALA A 304 49.04 -6.78 -13.52
N LEU A 305 47.99 -7.50 -13.12
CA LEU A 305 47.14 -7.12 -12.00
C LEU A 305 47.80 -7.50 -10.68
N ALA A 306 47.99 -6.52 -9.79
CA ALA A 306 48.50 -6.79 -8.45
C ALA A 306 47.45 -7.44 -7.54
N ALA A 307 46.16 -7.17 -7.81
CA ALA A 307 45.01 -7.74 -7.12
C ALA A 307 43.78 -7.63 -8.01
N GLU A 308 42.69 -8.31 -7.63
CA GLU A 308 41.41 -8.13 -8.30
C GLU A 308 40.89 -6.69 -8.16
N PRO A 309 40.26 -6.13 -9.21
CA PRO A 309 39.63 -4.81 -9.15
C PRO A 309 38.58 -4.74 -8.03
N LEU A 310 38.71 -3.74 -7.16
CA LEU A 310 37.76 -3.52 -6.08
C LEU A 310 36.64 -2.60 -6.55
N VAL A 311 35.41 -3.11 -6.57
CA VAL A 311 34.21 -2.35 -6.93
C VAL A 311 33.42 -1.99 -5.68
N TYR A 312 33.11 -0.71 -5.51
CA TYR A 312 32.29 -0.26 -4.38
C TYR A 312 31.42 0.95 -4.75
N LYS A 313 30.26 1.05 -4.09
CA LYS A 313 29.27 2.12 -4.31
C LYS A 313 29.54 3.25 -3.33
N VAL A 314 29.67 4.48 -3.81
CA VAL A 314 29.86 5.66 -2.93
C VAL A 314 28.92 6.77 -3.37
N ASP A 315 28.05 7.17 -2.46
CA ASP A 315 27.40 8.47 -2.55
C ASP A 315 28.35 9.56 -2.04
N GLN A 316 28.85 10.39 -2.95
CA GLN A 316 29.74 11.51 -2.58
C GLN A 316 29.03 12.55 -1.69
N ALA A 317 27.71 12.70 -1.81
CA ALA A 317 26.96 13.62 -0.96
C ALA A 317 26.96 13.12 0.48
N ASN A 318 26.68 11.83 0.69
CA ASN A 318 26.77 11.21 2.00
C ASN A 318 28.21 11.18 2.54
N LEU A 319 29.21 10.86 1.70
CA LEU A 319 30.62 10.84 2.13
C LEU A 319 31.06 12.22 2.65
N ARG A 320 30.66 13.31 1.99
CA ARG A 320 30.95 14.68 2.46
C ARG A 320 30.31 14.94 3.82
N ARG A 321 29.03 14.62 3.99
CA ARG A 321 28.33 14.75 5.28
C ARG A 321 29.01 13.95 6.38
N VAL A 322 29.40 12.72 6.10
CA VAL A 322 30.12 11.87 7.07
C VAL A 322 31.47 12.49 7.43
N LYS A 323 32.22 13.00 6.44
CA LYS A 323 33.49 13.70 6.69
C LYS A 323 33.32 14.93 7.58
N ASP A 324 32.24 15.70 7.38
CA ASP A 324 31.93 16.87 8.20
C ASP A 324 31.56 16.51 9.65
N LEU A 325 31.06 15.28 9.88
CA LEU A 325 30.72 14.75 11.20
C LEU A 325 31.91 14.11 11.92
N LEU A 326 32.98 13.76 11.20
CA LEU A 326 34.18 13.21 11.82
C LEU A 326 34.86 14.32 12.65
N PRO A 327 35.26 14.04 13.90
CA PRO A 327 35.99 15.01 14.71
C PRO A 327 37.27 15.41 13.97
N GLN A 328 37.42 16.71 13.66
CA GLN A 328 38.63 17.24 12.99
C GLN A 328 39.92 17.00 13.80
N GLU A 329 39.80 16.56 15.06
CA GLU A 329 40.92 16.27 15.96
C GLU A 329 41.69 14.99 15.61
N ALA A 330 41.13 14.07 14.83
CA ALA A 330 41.84 12.86 14.40
C ALA A 330 42.96 13.18 13.37
N GLU A 331 42.82 14.25 12.59
CA GLU A 331 43.86 14.69 11.64
C GLU A 331 44.99 15.46 12.33
N ARG A 332 44.73 16.06 13.50
CA ARG A 332 45.74 16.81 14.28
C ARG A 332 46.62 15.92 15.16
N ASN A 333 46.15 14.72 15.49
CA ASN A 333 46.86 13.73 16.33
C ASN A 333 47.50 12.59 15.53
N LEU A 334 47.51 12.65 14.20
CA LEU A 334 48.43 11.82 13.42
C LEU A 334 49.86 12.26 13.80
N PRO A 335 50.72 11.37 14.33
CA PRO A 335 52.06 11.75 14.72
C PRO A 335 52.79 12.40 13.53
N HIS A 336 53.33 13.59 13.75
CA HIS A 336 54.07 14.39 12.77
C HIS A 336 55.29 13.69 12.14
N GLU A 337 55.59 12.44 12.50
CA GLU A 337 56.70 11.65 11.98
C GLU A 337 56.40 10.86 10.70
N ALA A 338 55.14 10.76 10.25
CA ALA A 338 54.82 10.17 8.95
C ALA A 338 55.02 11.13 7.76
N GLY A 339 55.38 12.40 8.03
CA GLY A 339 55.64 13.43 7.00
C GLY A 339 57.10 13.58 6.59
N LYS A 340 58.02 12.77 7.13
CA LYS A 340 59.47 12.90 6.88
C LYS A 340 60.15 11.67 6.26
N LYS A 341 59.38 10.66 5.84
CA LYS A 341 59.85 9.58 4.96
C LYS A 341 59.28 9.67 3.53
N LEU A 342 58.83 10.85 3.13
CA LEU A 342 58.54 11.19 1.74
C LEU A 342 59.29 12.49 1.41
N LYS A 343 60.57 12.34 1.11
CA LYS A 343 61.37 13.27 0.31
C LYS A 343 62.34 12.47 -0.53
#